data_AF-A0A453JW14-F1
#
_entry.id   AF-A0A453JW14-F1
#
_cell.length_a   1.000
_cell.length_b   1.000
_cell.length_c   1.000
_cell.angle_alpha   90.00
_cell.angle_beta   90.00
_cell.angle_gamma   90.00
#
_symmetry.space_group_name_H-M   'P 1'
#
loop_
_entity.id
_entity.type
_entity.pdbx_description
1 polymer ?
#
loop_
_entity_poly.entity_id
_entity_poly.type
_entity_poly.pdbx_seq_one_letter_code
_entity_poly.pdbx_strand_id
1 'polypeptide(L)'
;PKPATTAKTRLASFVCVCICTVYAIDKSILNPSLTSLVITMTATIFYLLAAVLAATTGTLVAGAGDDGTTHIRLYIHETFSGANATAVHVTDSPLGGNSTYGTLSVFDDELRQGSDAASQLVGRAQGITMQADLQDSGVFSTLLTV
;
A
#
# COMPACT_ATOMS: atom_id res chain seq x y z
N PRO A 1 -13.63 -2.96 -24.05
CA PRO A 1 -12.43 -3.10 -24.90
C PRO A 1 -11.40 -2.00 -24.59
N LYS A 2 -10.40 -2.20 -23.72
CA LYS A 2 -9.11 -2.83 -24.07
C LYS A 2 -8.27 -3.03 -22.77
N PRO A 3 -8.26 -4.22 -22.14
CA PRO A 3 -7.39 -4.50 -20.99
C PRO A 3 -6.15 -5.35 -21.33
N ALA A 4 -6.05 -5.90 -22.55
CA ALA A 4 -5.00 -6.87 -22.90
C ALA A 4 -3.62 -6.28 -23.25
N THR A 5 -3.51 -4.96 -23.43
CA THR A 5 -2.26 -4.33 -23.91
C THR A 5 -1.33 -3.94 -22.74
N THR A 6 -1.89 -3.47 -21.63
CA THR A 6 -1.12 -2.99 -20.46
C THR A 6 -0.40 -4.11 -19.72
N ALA A 7 -1.01 -5.30 -19.63
CA ALA A 7 -0.39 -6.48 -19.00
C ALA A 7 0.82 -7.01 -19.80
N LYS A 8 0.74 -7.00 -21.14
CA LYS A 8 1.86 -7.39 -22.01
C LYS A 8 3.05 -6.44 -21.91
N THR A 9 2.79 -5.13 -21.79
CA THR A 9 3.84 -4.12 -21.62
C THR A 9 4.56 -4.22 -20.27
N ARG A 10 3.84 -4.56 -19.19
CA ARG A 10 4.43 -4.75 -17.86
C ARG A 10 5.27 -6.02 -17.73
N LEU A 11 4.83 -7.12 -18.36
CA LEU A 11 5.60 -8.36 -18.41
C LEU A 11 6.90 -8.20 -19.22
N ALA A 12 6.85 -7.52 -20.37
CA ALA A 12 8.03 -7.23 -21.18
C ALA A 12 9.05 -6.34 -20.44
N SER A 13 8.57 -5.35 -19.66
CA SER A 13 9.45 -4.47 -18.87
C SER A 13 10.11 -5.20 -17.72
N PHE A 14 9.40 -6.11 -17.03
CA PHE A 14 9.98 -6.95 -15.97
C PHE A 14 11.03 -7.93 -16.50
N VAL A 15 10.77 -8.57 -17.64
CA VAL A 15 11.74 -9.45 -18.32
C VAL A 15 13.03 -8.69 -18.67
N CYS A 16 12.91 -7.46 -19.18
CA CYS A 16 14.05 -6.62 -19.51
C CYS A 16 14.90 -6.25 -18.28
N VAL A 17 14.26 -5.83 -17.19
CA VAL A 17 14.96 -5.45 -15.95
C VAL A 17 15.68 -6.66 -15.31
N CYS A 18 15.05 -7.84 -15.27
CA CYS A 18 15.69 -9.04 -14.73
C CYS A 18 16.89 -9.50 -15.58
N ILE A 19 16.78 -9.47 -16.91
CA ILE A 19 17.91 -9.81 -17.80
C ILE A 19 19.05 -8.80 -17.62
N CYS A 20 18.75 -7.50 -17.53
CA CYS A 20 19.75 -6.46 -17.30
C CYS A 20 20.45 -6.59 -15.94
N THR A 21 19.74 -7.01 -14.89
CA THR A 21 20.32 -7.18 -13.54
C THR A 21 21.28 -8.38 -13.50
N VAL A 22 20.99 -9.45 -14.24
CA VAL A 22 21.90 -10.61 -14.38
C VAL A 22 23.13 -10.27 -15.23
N TYR A 23 22.99 -9.41 -16.25
CA TYR A 23 24.10 -8.98 -17.10
C TYR A 23 25.02 -7.93 -16.45
N ALA A 24 24.57 -7.27 -15.38
CA ALA A 24 25.32 -6.29 -14.61
C ALA A 24 26.23 -6.92 -13.51
N ILE A 25 26.25 -8.25 -13.38
CA ILE A 25 27.25 -8.93 -12.55
C ILE A 25 28.61 -8.76 -13.24
N ASP A 26 29.52 -8.08 -12.57
CA ASP A 26 30.87 -7.79 -13.06
C ASP A 26 31.57 -9.08 -13.54
N LYS A 27 31.83 -9.17 -14.85
CA LYS A 27 32.48 -10.33 -15.48
C LYS A 27 33.90 -10.59 -14.94
N SER A 28 34.48 -9.66 -14.17
CA SER A 28 35.77 -9.83 -13.51
C SER A 28 35.73 -10.73 -12.27
N ILE A 29 34.54 -11.05 -11.73
CA ILE A 29 34.39 -11.76 -10.45
C ILE A 29 34.09 -13.26 -10.60
N LEU A 30 33.53 -13.72 -11.73
CA LEU A 30 33.10 -15.13 -11.92
C LEU A 30 33.87 -15.86 -13.04
N ASN A 31 34.35 -17.07 -12.74
CA ASN A 31 34.87 -18.03 -13.75
C ASN A 31 33.75 -18.41 -14.75
N PRO A 32 34.05 -18.67 -16.04
CA PRO A 32 33.07 -19.09 -17.05
C PRO A 32 32.14 -20.27 -16.66
N SER A 33 32.56 -21.16 -15.77
CA SER A 33 31.68 -22.22 -15.23
C SER A 33 30.63 -21.69 -14.24
N LEU A 34 31.00 -20.72 -13.41
CA LEU A 34 30.11 -20.07 -12.43
C LEU A 34 29.11 -19.13 -13.11
N THR A 35 29.52 -18.41 -14.17
CA THR A 35 28.60 -17.54 -14.92
C THR A 35 27.49 -18.35 -15.60
N SER A 36 27.83 -19.49 -16.20
CA SER A 36 26.86 -20.41 -16.82
C SER A 36 25.86 -20.96 -15.79
N LEU A 37 26.33 -21.31 -14.59
CA LEU A 37 25.49 -21.80 -13.51
C LEU A 37 24.49 -20.72 -13.03
N VAL A 38 24.96 -19.50 -12.79
CA VAL A 38 24.12 -18.38 -12.33
C VAL A 38 23.06 -18.02 -13.38
N ILE A 39 23.41 -18.02 -14.67
CA ILE A 39 22.45 -17.79 -15.76
C ILE A 39 21.39 -18.89 -15.82
N THR A 40 21.79 -20.15 -15.65
CA THR A 40 20.86 -21.28 -15.69
C THR A 40 19.90 -21.26 -14.50
N MET A 41 20.39 -21.00 -13.28
CA MET A 41 19.54 -20.92 -12.09
C MET A 41 18.56 -19.75 -12.13
N THR A 42 18.99 -18.58 -12.62
CA THR A 42 18.10 -17.42 -12.74
C THR A 42 17.02 -17.63 -13.79
N ALA A 43 17.37 -18.25 -14.93
CA ALA A 43 16.39 -18.62 -15.96
C ALA A 43 15.35 -19.63 -15.45
N THR A 44 15.77 -20.69 -14.74
CA THR A 44 14.83 -21.71 -14.21
C THR A 44 13.89 -21.13 -13.16
N ILE A 45 14.39 -20.29 -12.26
CA ILE A 45 13.56 -19.59 -11.27
C ILE A 45 12.53 -18.70 -11.96
N PHE A 46 12.93 -17.99 -13.02
CA PHE A 46 12.01 -17.14 -13.79
C PHE A 46 10.92 -17.95 -14.49
N TYR A 47 11.28 -19.08 -15.12
CA TYR A 47 10.31 -20.00 -15.73
C TYR A 47 9.32 -20.57 -14.70
N LEU A 48 9.80 -20.96 -13.51
CA LEU A 48 8.94 -21.45 -12.43
C LEU A 48 7.98 -20.35 -11.94
N LEU A 49 8.46 -19.12 -11.73
CA LEU A 49 7.64 -18.00 -11.29
C LEU A 49 6.55 -17.64 -12.33
N ALA A 50 6.90 -17.63 -13.62
CA ALA A 50 5.96 -17.38 -14.70
C ALA A 50 4.89 -18.49 -14.79
N ALA A 51 5.26 -19.76 -14.58
CA ALA A 51 4.32 -20.88 -14.57
C ALA A 51 3.34 -20.79 -13.39
N VAL A 52 3.80 -20.41 -12.19
CA VAL A 52 2.94 -20.19 -11.01
C VAL A 52 1.96 -19.03 -11.24
N LEU A 53 2.42 -17.94 -11.85
CA LEU A 53 1.56 -16.79 -12.17
C LEU A 53 0.52 -17.12 -13.24
N ALA A 54 0.88 -17.92 -14.24
CA ALA A 54 -0.06 -18.41 -15.25
C ALA A 54 -1.11 -19.37 -14.67
N ALA A 55 -0.71 -20.24 -13.73
CA ALA A 55 -1.62 -21.17 -13.07
C ALA A 55 -2.63 -20.47 -12.14
N THR A 56 -2.27 -19.33 -11.54
CA THR A 56 -3.13 -18.57 -10.61
C THR A 56 -4.10 -17.61 -11.30
N THR A 57 -3.89 -17.29 -12.58
CA THR A 57 -4.81 -16.43 -13.35
C THR A 57 -5.98 -17.19 -13.96
N GLY A 58 -5.91 -18.51 -14.06
CA GLY A 58 -6.97 -19.37 -14.61
C GLY A 58 -8.22 -19.53 -13.72
N THR A 59 -8.19 -19.06 -12.48
CA THR A 59 -9.29 -19.17 -11.50
C THR A 59 -9.99 -17.85 -11.15
N LEU A 60 -9.65 -16.74 -11.80
CA LEU A 60 -10.18 -15.41 -11.43
C LEU A 60 -11.26 -14.84 -12.37
N VAL A 61 -11.98 -15.69 -13.11
CA VAL A 61 -13.21 -15.30 -13.80
C VAL A 61 -14.35 -16.19 -13.32
N ALA A 62 -14.69 -16.04 -12.04
CA ALA A 62 -15.96 -16.47 -11.50
C ALA A 62 -16.89 -15.25 -11.45
N GLY A 63 -18.14 -15.44 -11.89
CA GLY A 63 -19.03 -14.40 -12.37
C GLY A 63 -19.40 -13.29 -11.38
N ALA A 64 -19.65 -12.11 -11.94
CA ALA A 64 -20.33 -11.00 -11.28
C ALA A 64 -21.83 -11.30 -11.17
N GLY A 65 -22.21 -12.05 -10.14
CA GLY A 65 -23.51 -11.89 -9.47
C GLY A 65 -23.32 -10.95 -8.28
N ASP A 66 -24.40 -10.41 -7.72
CA ASP A 66 -24.37 -9.73 -6.42
C ASP A 66 -23.64 -10.65 -5.41
N ASP A 67 -22.44 -10.24 -5.01
CA ASP A 67 -21.50 -11.03 -4.21
C ASP A 67 -21.82 -10.95 -2.72
N GLY A 68 -22.97 -10.35 -2.36
CA GLY A 68 -23.38 -10.13 -0.98
C GLY A 68 -22.63 -8.97 -0.32
N THR A 69 -22.02 -8.07 -1.09
CA THR A 69 -21.33 -6.91 -0.53
C THR A 69 -22.28 -5.78 -0.16
N THR A 70 -22.04 -5.19 1.01
CA THR A 70 -22.75 -3.97 1.45
C THR A 70 -21.84 -2.76 1.25
N HIS A 71 -22.31 -1.77 0.49
CA HIS A 71 -21.58 -0.51 0.32
C HIS A 71 -21.94 0.47 1.45
N ILE A 72 -20.99 0.69 2.36
CA ILE A 72 -21.16 1.62 3.49
C ILE A 72 -20.42 2.92 3.18
N ARG A 73 -21.12 4.05 3.30
CA ARG A 73 -20.52 5.39 3.23
C ARG A 73 -20.82 6.13 4.53
N LEU A 74 -19.75 6.51 5.22
CA LEU A 74 -19.80 7.26 6.47
C LEU A 74 -18.79 8.39 6.41
N TYR A 75 -18.97 9.39 7.27
CA TYR A 75 -18.16 10.59 7.34
C TYR A 75 -17.57 10.69 8.75
N ILE A 76 -16.25 10.82 8.83
CA ILE A 76 -15.53 11.07 10.07
C ILE A 76 -15.48 12.59 10.27
N HIS A 77 -15.91 13.05 11.45
CA HIS A 77 -15.91 14.46 11.83
C HIS A 77 -14.87 14.69 12.93
N GLU A 78 -13.69 15.15 12.51
CA GLU A 78 -12.54 15.43 13.38
C GLU A 78 -12.48 16.91 13.77
N THR A 79 -12.25 17.18 15.05
CA THR A 79 -12.10 18.53 15.61
C THR A 79 -10.70 18.69 16.20
N PHE A 80 -9.84 19.45 15.53
CA PHE A 80 -8.42 19.60 15.90
C PHE A 80 -8.14 20.58 17.05
N SER A 81 -9.09 21.44 17.43
CA SER A 81 -8.83 22.52 18.39
C SER A 81 -10.08 23.01 19.12
N GLY A 82 -9.87 23.76 20.20
CA GLY A 82 -10.93 24.28 21.05
C GLY A 82 -11.26 23.34 22.22
N ALA A 83 -12.25 23.74 23.02
CA ALA A 83 -12.62 23.02 24.25
C ALA A 83 -13.16 21.60 23.99
N ASN A 84 -13.64 21.34 22.77
CA ASN A 84 -14.24 20.07 22.35
C ASN A 84 -13.38 19.37 21.28
N ALA A 85 -12.06 19.56 21.31
CA ALA A 85 -11.18 18.86 20.39
C ALA A 85 -11.33 17.33 20.55
N THR A 86 -11.46 16.63 19.43
CA THR A 86 -11.58 15.17 19.35
C THR A 86 -10.28 14.51 18.92
N ALA A 87 -9.35 15.28 18.34
CA ALA A 87 -7.99 14.87 18.05
C ALA A 87 -6.99 15.69 18.86
N VAL A 88 -6.03 15.01 19.49
CA VAL A 88 -5.04 15.63 20.37
C VAL A 88 -3.64 15.14 20.00
N HIS A 89 -2.74 16.10 19.84
CA HIS A 89 -1.31 15.85 19.65
C HIS A 89 -0.68 15.30 20.92
N VAL A 90 0.02 14.18 20.82
CA VAL A 90 0.63 13.46 21.93
C VAL A 90 2.14 13.64 21.96
N THR A 91 2.81 13.55 20.81
CA THR A 91 4.28 13.63 20.74
C THR A 91 4.73 14.49 19.58
N ASP A 92 5.70 15.37 19.84
CA ASP A 92 6.43 16.09 18.81
C ASP A 92 7.34 15.18 17.99
N SER A 93 7.82 15.69 16.86
CA SER A 93 8.76 14.96 16.02
C SER A 93 10.09 14.77 16.76
N PRO A 94 10.66 13.55 16.78
CA PRO A 94 11.99 13.31 17.33
C PRO A 94 13.11 13.96 16.51
N LEU A 95 12.84 14.41 15.28
CA LEU A 95 13.81 15.09 14.42
C LEU A 95 13.91 16.60 14.71
N GLY A 96 12.95 17.16 15.48
CA GLY A 96 12.90 18.57 15.85
C GLY A 96 12.66 19.52 14.67
N GLY A 97 12.76 20.82 14.96
CA GLY A 97 12.53 21.88 13.99
C GLY A 97 11.10 21.84 13.41
N ASN A 98 11.00 21.85 12.09
CA ASN A 98 9.72 21.83 11.37
C ASN A 98 9.34 20.42 10.88
N SER A 99 10.03 19.38 11.33
CA SER A 99 9.70 18.01 10.93
C SER A 99 8.38 17.57 11.57
N THR A 100 7.52 16.96 10.77
CA THR A 100 6.30 16.29 11.26
C THR A 100 6.51 14.79 11.43
N TYR A 101 7.55 14.20 10.83
CA TYR A 101 7.84 12.77 10.90
C TYR A 101 7.93 12.28 12.35
N GLY A 102 7.24 11.18 12.65
CA GLY A 102 7.21 10.58 13.97
C GLY A 102 6.34 11.30 15.00
N THR A 103 5.62 12.37 14.62
CA THR A 103 4.58 12.93 15.48
C THR A 103 3.43 11.94 15.65
N LEU A 104 2.83 11.92 16.83
CA LEU A 104 1.72 11.04 17.19
C LEU A 104 0.53 11.87 17.68
N SER A 105 -0.66 11.52 17.23
CA SER A 105 -1.91 12.07 17.75
C SER A 105 -2.90 10.94 18.08
N VAL A 106 -3.75 11.16 19.07
CA VAL A 106 -4.89 10.29 19.39
C VAL A 106 -6.16 10.98 18.91
N PHE A 107 -7.13 10.21 18.44
CA PHE A 107 -8.42 10.75 18.00
C PHE A 107 -9.59 9.90 18.48
N ASP A 108 -10.71 10.57 18.72
CA ASP A 108 -12.00 10.02 19.13
C ASP A 108 -13.12 10.78 18.42
N ASP A 109 -13.25 10.52 17.13
CA ASP A 109 -14.05 11.32 16.21
C ASP A 109 -15.45 10.77 16.01
N GLU A 110 -16.40 11.65 15.68
CA GLU A 110 -17.75 11.23 15.37
C GLU A 110 -17.81 10.59 13.98
N LEU A 111 -18.50 9.44 13.87
CA LEU A 111 -18.84 8.82 12.60
C LEU A 111 -20.31 9.11 12.30
N ARG A 112 -20.58 9.79 11.19
CA ARG A 112 -21.93 10.24 10.80
C ARG A 112 -22.33 9.75 9.41
N GLN A 113 -23.64 9.73 9.14
CA GLN A 113 -24.17 9.34 7.82
C GLN A 113 -23.86 10.36 6.72
N GLY A 114 -23.68 11.63 7.06
CA GLY A 114 -23.46 12.72 6.11
C GLY A 114 -22.26 13.60 6.46
N SER A 115 -21.83 14.40 5.49
CA SER A 115 -20.80 15.42 5.68
C SER A 115 -21.28 16.62 6.49
N ASP A 116 -22.59 16.76 6.70
CA ASP A 116 -23.16 17.77 7.59
C ASP A 116 -22.97 17.32 9.05
N ALA A 117 -22.46 18.21 9.89
CA ALA A 117 -22.28 17.98 11.32
C ALA A 117 -23.62 17.71 12.04
N ALA A 118 -24.76 18.16 11.49
CA ALA A 118 -26.08 17.87 12.02
C ALA A 118 -26.63 16.50 11.58
N SER A 119 -25.96 15.78 10.67
CA SER A 119 -26.43 14.47 10.18
C SER A 119 -26.40 13.40 11.27
N GLN A 120 -27.12 12.29 11.08
CA GLN A 120 -27.25 11.25 12.10
C GLN A 120 -25.88 10.69 12.54
N LEU A 121 -25.62 10.72 13.86
CA LEU A 121 -24.51 10.04 14.50
C LEU A 121 -24.74 8.52 14.44
N VAL A 122 -23.75 7.78 13.94
CA VAL A 122 -23.82 6.31 13.83
C VAL A 122 -22.84 5.59 14.76
N GLY A 123 -21.77 6.25 15.18
CA GLY A 123 -20.72 5.65 16.00
C GLY A 123 -19.56 6.61 16.24
N ARG A 124 -18.43 6.09 16.70
CA ARG A 124 -17.20 6.86 16.90
C ARG A 124 -16.00 6.12 16.33
N ALA A 125 -15.09 6.85 15.69
CA ALA A 125 -13.82 6.34 15.19
C ALA A 125 -12.72 6.68 16.19
N GLN A 126 -12.18 5.66 16.85
CA GLN A 126 -11.17 5.84 17.90
C GLN A 126 -9.86 5.24 17.48
N GLY A 127 -8.76 5.97 17.66
CA GLY A 127 -7.48 5.50 17.17
C GLY A 127 -6.30 6.41 17.44
N ILE A 128 -5.23 6.12 16.70
CA ILE A 128 -3.96 6.84 16.74
C ILE A 128 -3.53 7.12 15.30
N THR A 129 -3.00 8.33 15.08
CA THR A 129 -2.34 8.71 13.83
C THR A 129 -0.85 8.98 14.08
N MET A 130 -0.04 8.67 13.07
CA MET A 130 1.39 8.98 13.05
C MET A 130 1.79 9.58 11.71
N GLN A 131 2.64 10.60 11.72
CA GLN A 131 3.25 11.10 10.49
C GLN A 131 4.43 10.19 10.14
N ALA A 132 4.33 9.49 9.02
CA ALA A 132 5.25 8.45 8.57
C ALA A 132 6.04 8.81 7.30
N ASP A 133 5.85 10.02 6.76
CA ASP A 133 6.61 10.53 5.62
C ASP A 133 7.72 11.49 6.07
N LEU A 134 8.91 11.33 5.50
CA LEU A 134 10.10 12.11 5.82
C LEU A 134 10.21 13.40 4.98
N GLN A 135 9.56 13.45 3.83
CA GLN A 135 9.67 14.53 2.84
C GLN A 135 8.37 15.34 2.76
N ASP A 136 7.23 14.65 2.84
CA ASP A 136 5.89 15.23 2.72
C ASP A 136 5.04 14.95 3.99
N SER A 137 3.71 15.10 3.88
CA SER A 137 2.75 14.77 4.93
C SER A 137 2.05 13.44 4.62
N GLY A 138 2.63 12.33 5.06
CA GLY A 138 2.02 11.00 4.99
C GLY A 138 1.59 10.54 6.37
N VAL A 139 0.30 10.33 6.57
CA VAL A 139 -0.26 9.87 7.84
C VAL A 139 -0.56 8.38 7.78
N PHE A 140 -0.06 7.62 8.74
CA PHE A 140 -0.53 6.27 9.03
C PHE A 140 -1.50 6.32 10.21
N SER A 141 -2.68 5.74 10.04
CA SER A 141 -3.73 5.71 11.06
C SER A 141 -4.12 4.28 11.40
N THR A 142 -4.33 4.00 12.67
CA THR A 142 -4.93 2.75 13.14
C THR A 142 -6.21 3.04 13.90
N LEU A 143 -7.30 2.35 13.56
CA LEU A 143 -8.55 2.39 14.32
C LEU A 143 -8.57 1.22 15.30
N LEU A 144 -8.75 1.53 16.58
CA LEU A 144 -8.89 0.54 17.63
C LEU A 144 -10.33 0.03 17.72
N THR A 145 -11.32 0.90 17.50
CA THR A 145 -12.74 0.54 17.53
C THR A 145 -13.56 1.44 16.59
N VAL A 146 -14.67 0.89 16.13
CA VAL A 146 -15.73 1.52 15.33
C VAL A 146 -17.08 1.11 15.91
#